data_AF-A0A915DEH5-F1
#
_entry.id   AF-A0A915DEH5-F1
#
_cell.length_a   1.000
_cell.length_b   1.000
_cell.length_c   1.000
_cell.angle_alpha   90.00
_cell.angle_beta   90.00
_cell.angle_gamma   90.00
#
_symmetry.space_group_name_H-M   'P 1'
#
loop_
_entity.id
_entity.type
_entity.pdbx_description
1 polymer ?
#
loop_
_entity_poly.entity_id
_entity_poly.type
_entity_poly.pdbx_seq_one_letter_code
_entity_poly.pdbx_strand_id
1 'polypeptide(L)'
;MSNDNSDREPDELQLYDDEGTPVNRKRRRNHDTATKLEAVKWAHDKNPITSAAKEFRVTRSCIKDWKKKEPELMRLSFILLLKRWRKTASTTTKRREFRKTKKRCCSKRQ
;
A
#
# COMPACT_ATOMS: atom_id res chain seq x y z
N MET A 1 6.88 -64.75 21.13
CA MET A 1 7.75 -64.22 22.20
C MET A 1 7.84 -62.72 21.98
N SER A 2 7.19 -61.94 22.84
CA SER A 2 7.41 -60.49 22.95
C SER A 2 8.69 -60.27 23.78
N ASN A 3 9.52 -59.29 23.43
CA ASN A 3 10.47 -58.69 24.36
C ASN A 3 10.67 -57.20 24.01
N ASP A 4 10.24 -56.36 24.95
CA ASP A 4 10.61 -54.96 25.20
C ASP A 4 12.13 -54.72 25.15
N ASN A 5 12.57 -53.55 24.67
CA ASN A 5 13.21 -52.58 25.57
C ASN A 5 13.45 -51.19 24.95
N SER A 6 13.27 -50.22 25.83
CA SER A 6 13.28 -48.77 25.69
C SER A 6 14.65 -48.14 25.39
N ASP A 7 14.56 -46.85 25.02
CA ASP A 7 15.41 -45.75 25.48
C ASP A 7 16.67 -45.32 24.69
N ARG A 8 16.70 -43.99 24.47
CA ARG A 8 17.86 -43.08 24.54
C ARG A 8 18.52 -42.61 23.22
N GLU A 9 18.08 -41.43 22.77
CA GLU A 9 18.91 -40.39 22.10
C GLU A 9 20.11 -40.01 23.00
N PRO A 10 21.31 -39.66 22.48
CA PRO A 10 21.45 -38.37 21.78
C PRO A 10 22.57 -38.22 20.70
N ASP A 11 22.33 -37.27 19.78
CA ASP A 11 23.25 -36.21 19.31
C ASP A 11 24.55 -36.57 18.52
N GLU A 12 24.55 -36.34 17.21
CA GLU A 12 25.76 -35.92 16.48
C GLU A 12 25.47 -34.72 15.57
N LEU A 13 25.89 -33.56 16.10
CA LEU A 13 26.16 -32.32 15.41
C LEU A 13 27.05 -32.53 14.17
N GLN A 14 26.57 -32.16 12.99
CA GLN A 14 27.40 -31.56 11.93
C GLN A 14 26.53 -30.98 10.82
N LEU A 15 26.40 -29.66 10.79
CA LEU A 15 26.03 -28.95 9.57
C LEU A 15 26.84 -27.65 9.52
N TYR A 16 28.06 -27.79 8.99
CA TYR A 16 28.77 -26.70 8.34
C TYR A 16 27.90 -26.26 7.16
N ASP A 17 27.43 -25.01 7.15
CA ASP A 17 27.12 -24.33 5.90
C ASP A 17 27.83 -22.97 5.91
N ASP A 18 28.88 -23.00 5.11
CA ASP A 18 29.57 -21.91 4.45
C ASP A 18 28.59 -20.96 3.72
N GLU A 19 29.15 -19.83 3.29
CA GLU A 19 28.71 -19.03 2.17
C GLU A 19 27.84 -17.79 2.48
N GLY A 20 28.52 -16.64 2.35
CA GLY A 20 28.00 -15.31 2.58
C GLY A 20 26.69 -15.04 1.85
N THR A 21 25.67 -14.69 2.62
CA THR A 21 24.37 -14.28 2.08
C THR A 21 24.53 -12.94 1.36
N PRO A 22 24.32 -12.85 0.04
CA PRO A 22 24.28 -11.55 -0.61
C PRO A 22 23.00 -10.87 -0.12
N VAL A 23 23.14 -9.81 0.69
CA VAL A 23 22.02 -8.95 1.08
C VAL A 23 21.55 -8.23 -0.19
N ASN A 24 20.73 -8.94 -0.97
CA ASN A 24 20.06 -8.43 -2.14
C ASN A 24 19.05 -7.42 -1.62
N ARG A 25 19.50 -6.17 -1.45
CA ARG A 25 18.69 -5.02 -1.04
C ARG A 25 17.70 -4.76 -2.17
N LYS A 26 16.66 -5.60 -2.23
CA LYS A 26 15.58 -5.56 -3.20
C LYS A 26 14.97 -4.17 -3.08
N ARG A 27 15.28 -3.29 -4.05
CA ARG A 27 14.77 -1.92 -4.09
C ARG A 27 13.25 -2.00 -3.90
N ARG A 28 12.77 -1.60 -2.72
CA ARG A 28 11.34 -1.66 -2.41
C ARG A 28 10.67 -0.66 -3.33
N ARG A 29 9.95 -1.17 -4.34
CA ARG A 29 9.10 -0.33 -5.18
C ARG A 29 8.00 0.21 -4.27
N ASN A 30 8.04 1.51 -4.01
CA ASN A 30 6.98 2.18 -3.26
C ASN A 30 5.76 2.27 -4.18
N HIS A 31 4.80 1.36 -3.99
CA HIS A 31 3.53 1.40 -4.71
C HIS A 31 2.60 2.44 -4.07
N ASP A 32 1.93 3.22 -4.92
CA ASP A 32 0.93 4.19 -4.47
C ASP A 32 -0.23 3.48 -3.74
N THR A 33 -0.75 4.14 -2.73
CA THR A 33 -1.91 3.71 -1.93
C THR A 33 -3.12 3.39 -2.80
N ALA A 34 -3.36 4.15 -3.87
CA ALA A 34 -4.45 3.89 -4.81
C ALA A 34 -4.25 2.55 -5.55
N THR A 35 -3.07 2.32 -6.12
CA THR A 35 -2.74 1.08 -6.85
C THR A 35 -2.82 -0.16 -5.96
N LYS A 36 -2.38 -0.06 -4.69
CA LYS A 36 -2.50 -1.16 -3.72
C LYS A 36 -3.96 -1.55 -3.48
N LEU A 37 -4.83 -0.54 -3.36
CA LEU A 37 -6.25 -0.74 -3.07
C LEU A 37 -7.00 -1.29 -4.29
N GLU A 38 -6.65 -0.84 -5.49
CA GLU A 38 -7.16 -1.38 -6.75
C GLU A 38 -6.78 -2.85 -6.94
N ALA A 39 -5.51 -3.21 -6.67
CA ALA A 39 -5.05 -4.60 -6.73
C ALA A 39 -5.79 -5.53 -5.75
N VAL A 40 -6.11 -5.04 -4.53
CA VAL A 40 -6.89 -5.79 -3.54
C VAL A 40 -8.34 -5.97 -3.99
N LYS A 41 -8.99 -4.91 -4.48
CA LYS A 41 -10.35 -4.99 -5.05
C LYS A 41 -10.42 -5.97 -6.20
N TRP A 42 -9.45 -5.92 -7.11
CA TRP A 42 -9.40 -6.83 -8.26
C TRP A 42 -9.24 -8.29 -7.84
N ALA A 43 -8.47 -8.56 -6.77
CA ALA A 43 -8.35 -9.88 -6.17
C ALA A 43 -9.59 -10.33 -5.38
N HIS A 44 -10.49 -9.40 -5.02
CA HIS A 44 -11.77 -9.70 -4.37
C HIS A 44 -12.86 -10.01 -5.40
N ASP A 45 -12.92 -9.24 -6.49
CA ASP A 45 -14.06 -9.25 -7.42
C ASP A 45 -13.94 -10.32 -8.51
N LYS A 46 -12.74 -10.55 -9.06
CA LYS A 46 -12.64 -11.18 -10.38
C LYS A 46 -11.73 -12.41 -10.48
N ASN A 47 -10.73 -12.63 -9.63
CA ASN A 47 -9.66 -13.58 -9.95
C ASN A 47 -8.79 -14.07 -8.76
N PRO A 48 -8.06 -15.19 -8.94
CA PRO A 48 -6.99 -15.59 -8.02
C PRO A 48 -5.90 -14.52 -7.92
N ILE A 49 -5.25 -14.43 -6.75
CA ILE A 49 -4.13 -13.51 -6.43
C ILE A 49 -3.02 -13.54 -7.51
N THR A 50 -2.89 -14.64 -8.22
CA THR A 50 -1.93 -14.86 -9.31
C THR A 50 -2.15 -13.94 -10.51
N SER A 51 -3.41 -13.69 -10.89
CA SER A 51 -3.75 -12.82 -12.01
C SER A 51 -3.57 -11.35 -11.62
N ALA A 52 -3.95 -10.98 -10.40
CA ALA A 52 -3.72 -9.63 -9.86
C ALA A 52 -2.22 -9.32 -9.80
N ALA A 53 -1.40 -10.30 -9.40
CA ALA A 53 0.05 -10.16 -9.37
C ALA A 53 0.64 -9.84 -10.75
N LYS A 54 0.11 -10.47 -11.81
CA LYS A 54 0.56 -10.24 -13.19
C LYS A 54 0.14 -8.84 -13.66
N GLU A 55 -1.13 -8.48 -13.46
CA GLU A 55 -1.70 -7.21 -13.91
C GLU A 55 -0.98 -6.01 -13.28
N PHE A 56 -0.85 -6.02 -11.95
CA PHE A 56 -0.24 -4.92 -11.20
C PHE A 56 1.29 -5.04 -11.10
N ARG A 57 1.90 -6.06 -11.73
CA ARG A 57 3.34 -6.38 -11.70
C ARG A 57 3.92 -6.41 -10.29
N VAL A 58 3.19 -7.05 -9.38
CA VAL A 58 3.50 -7.15 -7.94
C VAL A 58 3.62 -8.61 -7.53
N THR A 59 4.42 -8.89 -6.50
CA THR A 59 4.52 -10.25 -5.98
C THR A 59 3.22 -10.64 -5.27
N ARG A 60 2.84 -11.92 -5.35
CA ARG A 60 1.65 -12.48 -4.68
C ARG A 60 1.65 -12.18 -3.17
N SER A 61 2.82 -12.22 -2.54
CA SER A 61 3.00 -11.88 -1.12
C SER A 61 2.58 -10.45 -0.80
N CYS A 62 2.93 -9.49 -1.68
CA CYS A 62 2.51 -8.10 -1.51
C CYS A 62 0.99 -7.96 -1.53
N ILE A 63 0.30 -8.64 -2.44
CA ILE A 63 -1.17 -8.60 -2.50
C ILE A 63 -1.79 -9.21 -1.24
N LYS A 64 -1.25 -10.33 -0.74
CA LYS A 64 -1.70 -10.93 0.53
C LYS A 64 -1.52 -9.96 1.70
N ASP A 65 -0.37 -9.29 1.77
CA ASP A 65 -0.08 -8.31 2.82
C ASP A 65 -0.97 -7.07 2.71
N TRP A 66 -1.25 -6.61 1.50
CA TRP A 66 -2.15 -5.48 1.26
C TRP A 66 -3.60 -5.82 1.58
N LYS A 67 -4.03 -7.06 1.33
CA LYS A 67 -5.35 -7.54 1.72
C LYS A 67 -5.54 -7.50 3.24
N LYS A 68 -4.52 -7.89 4.02
CA LYS A 68 -4.57 -7.77 5.48
C LYS A 68 -4.67 -6.31 5.96
N LYS A 69 -4.07 -5.38 5.21
CA LYS A 69 -4.04 -3.94 5.50
C LYS A 69 -5.09 -3.13 4.74
N GLU A 70 -6.06 -3.80 4.12
CA GLU A 70 -7.12 -3.15 3.35
C GLU A 70 -7.83 -2.01 4.10
N PRO A 71 -8.28 -2.17 5.37
CA PRO A 71 -8.95 -1.08 6.07
C PRO A 71 -8.03 0.12 6.30
N GLU A 72 -6.73 -0.10 6.51
CA GLU A 72 -5.75 0.97 6.64
C GLU A 72 -5.53 1.70 5.31
N LEU A 73 -5.41 0.95 4.21
CA LEU A 73 -5.27 1.51 2.87
C LEU A 73 -6.48 2.36 2.48
N MET A 74 -7.69 1.90 2.81
CA MET A 74 -8.92 2.66 2.57
C MET A 74 -8.93 3.97 3.37
N ARG A 75 -8.60 3.92 4.67
CA ARG A 75 -8.49 5.14 5.50
C ARG A 75 -7.46 6.12 4.94
N LEU A 76 -6.28 5.66 4.56
CA LEU A 76 -5.23 6.50 4.00
C LEU A 76 -5.67 7.16 2.68
N SER A 77 -6.32 6.39 1.79
CA SER A 77 -6.86 6.94 0.53
C SER A 77 -7.89 8.05 0.77
N PHE A 78 -8.77 7.87 1.76
CA PHE A 78 -9.77 8.87 2.13
C PHE A 78 -9.13 10.13 2.71
N ILE A 79 -8.13 10.00 3.59
CA ILE A 79 -7.38 11.13 4.15
C ILE A 79 -6.68 11.91 3.03
N LEU A 80 -6.06 11.24 2.06
CA LEU A 80 -5.43 11.90 0.90
C LEU A 80 -6.45 12.65 0.05
N LEU A 81 -7.64 12.07 -0.17
CA LEU A 81 -8.73 12.71 -0.88
C LEU A 81 -9.22 13.97 -0.13
N LEU A 82 -9.42 13.89 1.19
CA LEU A 82 -9.81 15.04 2.00
C LEU A 82 -8.76 16.15 2.00
N LYS A 83 -7.47 15.79 2.10
CA LYS A 83 -6.36 16.77 2.00
C LYS A 83 -6.37 17.47 0.64
N ARG A 84 -6.59 16.73 -0.44
CA ARG A 84 -6.73 17.30 -1.79
C ARG A 84 -7.92 18.25 -1.88
N TRP A 85 -9.07 17.84 -1.35
CA TRP A 85 -10.30 18.65 -1.35
C TRP A 85 -10.17 19.94 -0.52
N ARG A 86 -9.55 19.87 0.66
CA ARG A 86 -9.24 21.05 1.49
C ARG A 86 -8.35 22.04 0.74
N LYS A 87 -7.34 21.56 0.01
CA LYS A 87 -6.44 22.42 -0.77
C LYS A 87 -7.16 23.14 -1.91
N THR A 88 -8.08 22.45 -2.61
CA THR A 88 -8.88 23.05 -3.70
C THR A 88 -9.96 24.00 -3.18
N ALA A 89 -10.54 23.75 -2.01
CA ALA A 89 -11.49 24.65 -1.38
C ALA A 89 -10.84 25.97 -0.95
N SER A 90 -9.61 25.92 -0.42
CA SER A 90 -8.86 27.09 0.05
C SER A 90 -8.53 28.11 -1.04
N THR A 91 -8.23 27.65 -2.27
CA THR A 91 -7.94 28.54 -3.41
C THR A 91 -9.19 29.19 -4.02
N THR A 92 -10.36 28.58 -3.82
CA THR A 92 -11.64 29.08 -4.32
C THR A 92 -12.13 30.29 -3.53
N THR A 93 -11.86 30.35 -2.23
CA THR A 93 -12.17 31.52 -1.37
C THR A 93 -11.39 32.77 -1.79
N LYS A 94 -10.09 32.64 -2.12
CA LYS A 94 -9.28 33.79 -2.58
C LYS A 94 -9.67 34.29 -3.99
N ARG A 95 -10.16 33.41 -4.88
CA ARG A 95 -10.64 33.82 -6.22
C ARG A 95 -12.01 34.52 -6.19
N ARG A 96 -12.86 34.24 -5.19
CA ARG A 96 -14.16 34.90 -5.02
C ARG A 96 -14.02 36.32 -4.45
N GLU A 97 -13.06 36.52 -3.55
CA GLU A 97 -12.73 37.85 -3.01
C GLU A 97 -12.07 38.75 -4.07
N PHE A 98 -11.24 38.21 -4.96
CA PHE A 98 -10.63 38.99 -6.06
C PHE A 98 -11.65 39.44 -7.13
N ARG A 99 -12.78 38.72 -7.30
CA ARG A 99 -13.88 39.15 -8.20
C ARG A 99 -14.81 40.19 -7.58
N LYS A 100 -14.88 40.28 -6.25
CA LYS A 100 -15.68 41.31 -5.55
C LYS A 100 -15.00 42.68 -5.55
N THR A 101 -13.68 42.72 -5.45
CA THR A 101 -12.93 44.00 -5.42
C THR A 101 -12.85 44.68 -6.80
N LYS A 102 -12.91 43.94 -7.91
CA LYS A 102 -12.95 44.54 -9.26
C LYS A 102 -14.29 45.20 -9.63
N LYS A 103 -15.42 44.79 -9.04
CA LYS A 103 -16.72 45.44 -9.29
C LYS A 103 -16.92 46.76 -8.52
N ARG A 104 -16.15 47.00 -7.46
CA ARG A 104 -16.24 48.26 -6.69
C ARG A 104 -15.43 49.41 -7.27
N CYS A 105 -14.42 49.14 -8.11
CA CYS A 105 -13.57 50.19 -8.70
C CYS A 105 -14.10 50.76 -10.02
N CYS A 106 -15.07 50.12 -10.70
CA CYS A 106 -15.65 50.63 -11.94
C CYS A 106 -16.89 51.52 -11.74
N SER A 107 -17.40 51.66 -10.51
CA SER A 107 -18.60 52.48 -10.22
C SER A 107 -18.27 53.88 -9.67
N LYS A 108 -16.99 54.30 -9.69
CA LYS A 108 -16.51 55.64 -9.30
C LYS A 108 -15.77 56.29 -10.47
N ARG A 109 -16.50 56.51 -11.56
CA ARG A 109 -16.21 57.50 -12.61
C ARG A 109 -17.55 57.99 -13.15
N GLN A 110 -18.20 58.83 -12.36
CA GLN A 110 -19.06 59.90 -12.84
C GLN A 110 -18.46 61.19 -12.30
#